data_AF-A0A3P6SST6-F1
#
_entry.id   AF-A0A3P6SST6-F1
#
_cell.length_a   1.000
_cell.length_b   1.000
_cell.length_c   1.000
_cell.angle_alpha   90.00
_cell.angle_beta   90.00
_cell.angle_gamma   90.00
#
_symmetry.space_group_name_H-M   'P 1'
#
loop_
_entity.id
_entity.type
_entity.pdbx_description
1 polymer ?
#
loop_
_entity_poly.entity_id
_entity_poly.type
_entity_poly.pdbx_seq_one_letter_code
_entity_poly.pdbx_strand_id
1 'polypeptide(L)'
;MRIGGGPPAPPPPPPLPGMKGPPPPPPLGMSKSAPATPEIPEYLKRKAQRSVDVPLKKIAWSSATIKPTQIAKDSFWAQTSEEKFANERLFETLKMKFATSRPALPTNDSELAKTANSKSLSKKKVKMPLVINDDKVLQALAILQGSCKLSLREWKRCLLEVDDKTLDAGTMQQLRTALPPIEMLNKLRELPEKKFSEMPEGEQFAATLASIKALPARLDSIVFMLRFNETLNDLKPGISAVIEACDEIRTSAGFAIFLQMVLLVGNYMGHSSKTYKDAFGFEMTILTKVRMCCFCD
;
A
#
# COMPACT_ATOMS: atom_id res chain seq x y z
N MET A 1 23.12 -44.72 51.85
CA MET A 1 24.58 -44.73 51.60
C MET A 1 24.96 -43.48 50.81
N ARG A 2 26.12 -42.93 51.15
CA ARG A 2 26.64 -41.58 50.89
C ARG A 2 26.62 -41.13 49.41
N ILE A 3 26.16 -39.90 49.19
CA ILE A 3 26.51 -39.07 48.02
C ILE A 3 27.86 -38.43 48.30
N GLY A 4 28.85 -38.71 47.43
CA GLY A 4 30.22 -38.22 47.56
C GLY A 4 30.35 -36.75 47.16
N GLY A 5 30.79 -35.92 48.11
CA GLY A 5 31.25 -34.55 47.85
C GLY A 5 32.67 -34.55 47.31
N GLY A 6 32.86 -33.92 46.15
CA GLY A 6 34.18 -33.60 45.59
C GLY A 6 34.89 -32.51 46.41
N PRO A 7 36.22 -32.34 46.21
CA PRO A 7 37.05 -31.45 47.01
C PRO A 7 36.68 -29.96 46.81
N PRO A 8 36.85 -29.11 47.84
CA PRO A 8 36.48 -27.71 47.80
C PRO A 8 37.37 -26.89 46.85
N ALA A 9 36.77 -25.89 46.20
CA ALA A 9 37.44 -24.96 45.30
C ALA A 9 38.45 -24.07 46.06
N PRO A 10 39.58 -23.71 45.42
CA PRO A 10 40.60 -22.88 46.05
C PRO A 10 40.10 -21.45 46.33
N PRO A 11 40.59 -20.79 47.39
CA PRO A 11 40.18 -19.44 47.75
C PRO A 11 40.67 -18.40 46.73
N PRO A 12 39.90 -17.30 46.53
CA PRO A 12 40.25 -16.25 45.58
C PRO A 12 41.54 -15.50 45.98
N PRO A 13 42.34 -15.05 45.01
CA PRO A 13 43.62 -14.39 45.27
C PRO A 13 43.44 -13.01 45.92
N PRO A 14 44.37 -12.61 46.81
CA PRO A 14 44.31 -11.32 47.50
C PRO A 14 44.51 -10.14 46.53
N PRO A 15 43.91 -8.97 46.81
CA PRO A 15 44.01 -7.80 45.94
C PRO A 15 45.44 -7.22 45.91
N LEU A 16 45.96 -6.95 44.72
CA LEU A 16 47.24 -6.27 44.51
C LEU A 16 47.18 -4.80 44.98
N PRO A 17 48.08 -4.33 45.85
CA PRO A 17 48.14 -2.95 46.27
C PRO A 17 48.63 -2.04 45.12
N GLY A 18 47.83 -1.06 44.71
CA GLY A 18 48.33 0.04 43.86
C GLY A 18 47.45 0.53 42.70
N MET A 19 46.32 -0.10 42.39
CA MET A 19 45.46 0.37 41.30
C MET A 19 44.45 1.42 41.79
N LYS A 20 44.75 2.70 41.55
CA LYS A 20 43.81 3.82 41.78
C LYS A 20 42.61 3.64 40.85
N GLY A 21 41.40 3.62 41.42
CA GLY A 21 40.15 3.55 40.65
C GLY A 21 39.96 4.76 39.73
N PRO A 22 39.13 4.63 38.68
CA PRO A 22 38.91 5.71 37.71
C PRO A 22 38.27 6.94 38.40
N PRO A 23 38.61 8.17 37.99
CA PRO A 23 38.11 9.38 38.63
C PRO A 23 36.59 9.54 38.42
N PRO A 24 35.89 10.20 39.36
CA PRO A 24 34.45 10.42 39.27
C PRO A 24 34.11 11.34 38.08
N PRO A 25 32.95 11.13 37.42
CA PRO A 25 32.55 11.93 36.27
C PRO A 25 32.25 13.38 36.67
N PRO A 26 32.62 14.36 35.83
CA PRO A 26 32.44 15.78 36.13
C PRO A 26 30.95 16.19 36.18
N PRO A 27 30.60 17.23 36.96
CA PRO A 27 29.22 17.68 37.11
C PRO A 27 28.64 18.17 35.79
N LEU A 28 27.43 17.71 35.46
CA LEU A 28 26.69 18.11 34.27
C LEU A 28 26.32 19.59 34.37
N GLY A 29 27.17 20.46 33.82
CA GLY A 29 26.92 21.89 33.71
C GLY A 29 25.75 22.16 32.77
N MET A 30 24.69 22.79 33.30
CA MET A 30 23.57 23.30 32.52
C MET A 30 24.01 24.45 31.62
N SER A 31 24.49 24.16 30.42
CA SER A 31 24.48 25.14 29.33
C SER A 31 23.07 25.18 28.73
N LYS A 32 22.29 26.20 29.10
CA LYS A 32 21.06 26.57 28.38
C LYS A 32 21.43 27.03 26.98
N SER A 33 21.55 26.11 26.02
CA SER A 33 21.51 26.45 24.61
C SER A 33 20.10 26.96 24.31
N ALA A 34 19.96 28.25 24.04
CA ALA A 34 18.77 28.78 23.39
C ALA A 34 18.50 27.96 22.12
N PRO A 35 17.25 27.58 21.81
CA PRO A 35 16.97 26.80 20.62
C PRO A 35 17.43 27.60 19.40
N ALA A 36 18.39 27.05 18.66
CA ALA A 36 18.85 27.60 17.40
C ALA A 36 17.63 27.87 16.52
N THR A 37 17.40 29.14 16.18
CA THR A 37 16.37 29.46 15.19
C THR A 37 16.78 28.79 13.88
N PRO A 38 15.91 28.00 13.23
CA PRO A 38 16.27 27.32 12.00
C PRO A 38 16.73 28.36 10.99
N GLU A 39 17.94 28.18 10.48
CA GLU A 39 18.62 29.11 9.57
C GLU A 39 17.85 29.10 8.24
N ILE A 40 17.06 30.16 8.03
CA ILE A 40 16.33 30.37 6.77
C ILE A 40 17.32 31.07 5.83
N PRO A 41 17.51 30.60 4.58
CA PRO A 41 18.34 31.28 3.60
C PRO A 41 17.94 32.75 3.44
N GLU A 42 18.92 33.65 3.29
CA GLU A 42 18.73 35.12 3.31
C GLU A 42 17.69 35.63 2.30
N TYR A 43 17.52 34.94 1.17
CA TYR A 43 16.54 35.29 0.14
C TYR A 43 15.10 34.88 0.45
N LEU A 44 14.85 34.11 1.52
CA LEU A 44 13.50 33.72 1.95
C LEU A 44 13.05 34.57 3.14
N LYS A 45 11.90 35.24 2.99
CA LYS A 45 11.30 36.05 4.07
C LYS A 45 10.57 35.17 5.08
N ARG A 46 10.69 35.52 6.37
CA ARG A 46 9.93 34.87 7.45
C ARG A 46 8.43 35.13 7.24
N LYS A 47 7.63 34.07 7.31
CA LYS A 47 6.18 34.10 7.15
C LYS A 47 5.51 34.83 8.32
N ALA A 48 4.51 35.68 8.03
CA ALA A 48 3.75 36.37 9.06
C ALA A 48 2.98 35.36 9.93
N GLN A 49 3.07 35.50 11.25
CA GLN A 49 2.29 34.70 12.19
C GLN A 49 0.98 35.43 12.48
N ARG A 50 -0.15 34.76 12.27
CA ARG A 50 -1.48 35.29 12.59
C ARG A 50 -2.13 34.43 13.67
N SER A 51 -2.72 35.06 14.68
CA SER A 51 -3.56 34.36 15.64
C SER A 51 -4.92 34.07 15.00
N VAL A 52 -5.38 32.82 15.13
CA VAL A 52 -6.71 32.40 14.70
C VAL A 52 -7.44 31.90 15.96
N ASP A 53 -8.58 32.52 16.24
CA ASP A 53 -9.42 32.32 17.42
C ASP A 53 -10.30 31.06 17.34
N VAL A 54 -10.47 30.48 16.16
CA VAL A 54 -11.30 29.29 15.92
C VAL A 54 -10.45 28.15 15.35
N PRO A 55 -10.61 26.89 15.82
CA PRO A 55 -9.89 25.76 15.24
C PRO A 55 -10.38 25.46 13.81
N LEU A 56 -9.52 25.66 12.82
CA LEU A 56 -9.81 25.39 11.41
C LEU A 56 -9.29 24.01 10.97
N LYS A 57 -9.94 23.43 9.96
CA LYS A 57 -9.50 22.18 9.32
C LYS A 57 -8.12 22.41 8.69
N LYS A 58 -7.13 21.63 9.13
CA LYS A 58 -5.74 21.75 8.67
C LYS A 58 -5.53 20.95 7.38
N ILE A 59 -4.67 21.47 6.50
CA ILE A 59 -4.16 20.74 5.35
C ILE A 59 -2.91 19.97 5.81
N ALA A 60 -2.86 18.66 5.54
CA ALA A 60 -1.77 17.78 5.95
C ALA A 60 -0.57 17.88 4.99
N TRP A 61 0.20 18.97 5.08
CA TRP A 61 1.35 19.22 4.20
C TRP A 61 2.58 18.35 4.49
N SER A 62 2.61 17.61 5.61
CA SER A 62 3.84 17.05 6.20
C SER A 62 4.65 16.12 5.30
N SER A 63 4.04 15.41 4.36
CA SER A 63 4.74 14.54 3.40
C SER A 63 5.22 15.26 2.14
N ALA A 64 4.77 16.49 1.88
CA ALA A 64 5.05 17.28 0.67
C ALA A 64 5.75 18.62 0.95
N THR A 65 6.15 18.89 2.19
CA THR A 65 6.86 20.13 2.57
C THR A 65 8.31 20.11 2.09
N ILE A 66 8.68 21.07 1.23
CA ILE A 66 10.07 21.31 0.83
C ILE A 66 10.78 22.10 1.96
N LYS A 67 11.97 21.66 2.36
CA LYS A 67 12.75 22.38 3.39
C LYS A 67 13.20 23.75 2.85
N PRO A 68 13.25 24.82 3.66
CA PRO A 68 13.71 26.13 3.21
C PRO A 68 15.09 26.11 2.53
N THR A 69 16.00 25.26 2.99
CA THR A 69 17.35 25.10 2.40
C THR A 69 17.36 24.45 1.02
N GLN A 70 16.28 23.80 0.61
CA GLN A 70 16.13 23.13 -0.69
C GLN A 70 15.41 23.99 -1.73
N ILE A 71 14.96 25.19 -1.36
CA ILE A 71 14.26 26.11 -2.27
C ILE A 71 15.32 26.92 -3.01
N ALA A 72 15.43 26.75 -4.33
CA ALA A 72 16.38 27.54 -5.12
C ALA A 72 16.00 29.03 -5.14
N LYS A 73 17.00 29.92 -5.18
CA LYS A 73 16.82 31.39 -5.13
C LYS A 73 16.01 31.95 -6.31
N ASP A 74 16.12 31.33 -7.47
CA ASP A 74 15.41 31.65 -8.71
C ASP A 74 14.03 30.95 -8.82
N SER A 75 13.69 30.07 -7.88
CA SER A 75 12.42 29.36 -7.89
C SER A 75 11.23 30.29 -7.61
N PHE A 76 10.06 29.87 -8.10
CA PHE A 76 8.79 30.54 -7.83
C PHE A 76 8.55 30.78 -6.33
N TRP A 77 8.89 29.80 -5.48
CA TRP A 77 8.68 29.87 -4.03
C TRP A 77 9.52 30.93 -3.34
N ALA A 78 10.72 31.22 -3.85
CA ALA A 78 11.59 32.28 -3.33
C ALA A 78 11.08 33.69 -3.67
N GLN A 79 10.36 33.83 -4.78
CA GLN A 79 9.82 35.12 -5.26
C GLN A 79 8.36 35.36 -4.81
N THR A 80 7.72 34.36 -4.21
CA THR A 80 6.32 34.44 -3.81
C THR A 80 6.14 35.35 -2.58
N SER A 81 5.18 36.27 -2.68
CA SER A 81 4.70 37.08 -1.56
C SER A 81 3.20 36.81 -1.38
N GLU A 82 2.85 35.98 -0.40
CA GLU A 82 1.47 35.65 -0.04
C GLU A 82 0.75 36.78 0.68
N GLU A 83 1.49 37.65 1.38
CA GLU A 83 0.93 38.75 2.18
C GLU A 83 0.13 39.75 1.33
N LYS A 84 0.45 39.87 0.03
CA LYS A 84 -0.33 40.73 -0.89
C LYS A 84 -1.78 40.27 -1.09
N PHE A 85 -2.08 39.02 -0.74
CA PHE A 85 -3.43 38.45 -0.82
C PHE A 85 -4.12 38.39 0.55
N ALA A 86 -3.45 38.82 1.63
CA ALA A 86 -4.03 38.86 2.95
C ALA A 86 -5.16 39.88 3.00
N ASN A 87 -6.36 39.42 3.33
CA ASN A 87 -7.56 40.25 3.42
C ASN A 87 -8.41 39.75 4.59
N GLU A 88 -8.83 40.65 5.48
CA GLU A 88 -9.64 40.30 6.65
C GLU A 88 -10.92 39.56 6.25
N ARG A 89 -11.60 40.01 5.18
CA ARG A 89 -12.81 39.37 4.66
C ARG A 89 -12.56 37.94 4.15
N LEU A 90 -11.36 37.70 3.60
CA LEU A 90 -10.95 36.36 3.19
C LEU A 90 -10.75 35.47 4.42
N PHE A 91 -10.09 35.97 5.46
CA PHE A 91 -9.87 35.22 6.69
C PHE A 91 -11.17 34.91 7.42
N GLU A 92 -12.12 35.85 7.51
CA GLU A 92 -13.46 35.60 8.04
C GLU A 92 -14.20 34.50 7.26
N THR A 93 -14.14 34.56 5.93
CA THR A 93 -14.76 33.54 5.06
C THR A 93 -14.15 32.16 5.29
N LEU A 94 -12.82 32.09 5.45
CA LEU A 94 -12.11 30.86 5.78
C LEU A 94 -12.50 30.32 7.16
N LYS A 95 -12.63 31.20 8.17
CA LYS A 95 -13.14 30.82 9.50
C LYS A 95 -14.54 30.21 9.38
N MET A 96 -15.46 30.87 8.67
CA MET A 96 -16.83 30.39 8.52
C MET A 96 -16.94 29.04 7.80
N LYS A 97 -16.15 28.82 6.74
CA LYS A 97 -16.27 27.59 5.93
C LYS A 97 -15.47 26.42 6.46
N PHE A 98 -14.37 26.67 7.18
CA PHE A 98 -13.42 25.62 7.58
C PHE A 98 -13.29 25.46 9.09
N ALA A 99 -14.07 26.19 9.91
CA ALA A 99 -14.16 25.93 11.34
C ALA A 99 -14.61 24.49 11.62
N THR A 100 -13.87 23.82 12.50
CA THR A 100 -14.18 22.45 12.93
C THR A 100 -15.21 22.40 14.06
N SER A 101 -15.51 23.55 14.65
CA SER A 101 -16.60 23.75 15.62
C SER A 101 -17.41 24.97 15.21
N ARG A 102 -18.74 24.86 15.16
CA ARG A 102 -19.61 26.01 14.88
C ARG A 102 -19.67 26.90 16.12
N PRO A 103 -19.46 28.22 16.03
CA PRO A 103 -19.82 29.12 17.12
C PRO A 103 -21.32 29.04 17.35
N ALA A 104 -21.73 28.86 18.61
CA ALA A 104 -23.13 29.05 18.99
C ALA A 104 -23.47 30.53 18.79
N LEU A 105 -24.47 30.80 17.95
CA LEU A 105 -25.04 32.15 17.83
C LEU A 105 -25.62 32.56 19.20
N PRO A 106 -25.34 33.79 19.69
CA PRO A 106 -26.00 34.30 20.87
C PRO A 106 -27.37 34.82 20.47
N THR A 107 -28.41 34.02 20.65
CA THR A 107 -29.78 34.53 20.69
C THR A 107 -30.15 34.74 22.15
N ASN A 108 -30.26 36.02 22.52
CA ASN A 108 -30.92 36.45 23.73
C ASN A 108 -32.38 36.01 23.62
N ASP A 109 -32.79 35.01 24.39
CA ASP A 109 -34.04 35.06 25.12
C ASP A 109 -34.10 33.88 26.10
N SER A 110 -34.03 34.26 27.38
CA SER A 110 -34.29 33.41 28.52
C SER A 110 -35.80 33.26 28.66
N GLU A 111 -36.35 32.11 28.26
CA GLU A 111 -37.38 31.36 29.00
C GLU A 111 -37.96 30.26 28.12
N LEU A 112 -37.37 29.06 28.17
CA LEU A 112 -38.13 27.80 28.14
C LEU A 112 -37.25 26.64 28.62
N ALA A 113 -36.78 26.76 29.87
CA ALA A 113 -36.24 25.62 30.59
C ALA A 113 -37.40 24.69 30.98
N LYS A 114 -37.80 23.78 30.08
CA LYS A 114 -38.54 22.52 30.34
C LYS A 114 -38.88 21.83 29.02
N THR A 115 -37.91 21.09 28.47
CA THR A 115 -38.09 19.77 27.82
C THR A 115 -36.76 19.30 27.23
N ALA A 116 -35.73 19.23 28.08
CA ALA A 116 -34.57 18.39 27.78
C ALA A 116 -34.94 16.95 28.16
N ASN A 117 -35.78 16.32 27.34
CA ASN A 117 -35.82 14.86 27.29
C ASN A 117 -34.53 14.44 26.60
N SER A 118 -33.45 14.41 27.37
CA SER A 118 -32.22 13.72 27.03
C SER A 118 -32.62 12.27 26.79
N LYS A 119 -32.94 11.95 25.53
CA LYS A 119 -32.85 10.59 25.02
C LYS A 119 -31.39 10.21 25.26
N SER A 120 -31.19 9.55 26.39
CA SER A 120 -30.09 8.64 26.67
C SER A 120 -29.61 8.10 25.35
N LEU A 121 -28.43 8.56 24.91
CA LEU A 121 -27.62 7.83 23.96
C LEU A 121 -27.37 6.50 24.65
N SER A 122 -28.25 5.55 24.40
CA SER A 122 -28.08 4.16 24.75
C SER A 122 -26.67 3.82 24.32
N LYS A 123 -25.78 3.61 25.30
CA LYS A 123 -24.49 2.96 25.08
C LYS A 123 -24.81 1.74 24.25
N LYS A 124 -24.58 1.80 22.93
CA LYS A 124 -24.67 0.62 22.07
C LYS A 124 -23.76 -0.38 22.75
N LYS A 125 -24.34 -1.46 23.30
CA LYS A 125 -23.55 -2.58 23.82
C LYS A 125 -22.55 -2.91 22.71
N VAL A 126 -21.27 -2.71 22.96
CA VAL A 126 -20.22 -3.10 22.04
C VAL A 126 -20.35 -4.61 21.94
N LYS A 127 -20.84 -5.07 20.80
CA LYS A 127 -20.95 -6.49 20.50
C LYS A 127 -19.53 -7.03 20.45
N MET A 128 -19.25 -8.05 21.24
CA MET A 128 -17.90 -8.65 21.32
C MET A 128 -17.80 -9.78 20.31
N PRO A 129 -16.67 -9.89 19.58
CA PRO A 129 -16.48 -11.02 18.69
C PRO A 129 -16.38 -12.34 19.47
N LEU A 130 -16.91 -13.41 18.89
CA LEU A 130 -16.98 -14.74 19.53
C LEU A 130 -15.88 -15.70 19.03
N VAL A 131 -15.50 -15.59 17.76
CA VAL A 131 -14.58 -16.50 17.07
C VAL A 131 -13.45 -15.73 16.40
N ILE A 132 -13.77 -14.65 15.69
CA ILE A 132 -12.78 -13.85 14.97
C ILE A 132 -12.19 -12.79 15.91
N ASN A 133 -11.00 -13.06 16.44
CA ASN A 133 -10.30 -12.13 17.34
C ASN A 133 -9.42 -11.10 16.60
N ASP A 134 -9.40 -11.13 15.27
CA ASP A 134 -8.64 -10.19 14.45
C ASP A 134 -9.51 -9.01 14.02
N ASP A 135 -9.27 -7.85 14.66
CA ASP A 135 -9.98 -6.60 14.37
C ASP A 135 -9.83 -6.14 12.92
N LYS A 136 -8.69 -6.41 12.26
CA LYS A 136 -8.49 -6.01 10.86
C LYS A 136 -9.38 -6.83 9.94
N VAL A 137 -9.49 -8.13 10.18
CA VAL A 137 -10.37 -9.04 9.43
C VAL A 137 -11.83 -8.63 9.64
N LEU A 138 -12.24 -8.37 10.88
CA LEU A 138 -13.59 -7.90 11.20
C LEU A 138 -13.93 -6.57 10.50
N GLN A 139 -13.00 -5.62 10.52
CA GLN A 139 -13.17 -4.33 9.84
C GLN A 139 -13.24 -4.49 8.32
N ALA A 140 -12.37 -5.29 7.71
CA ALA A 140 -12.38 -5.54 6.27
C ALA A 140 -13.73 -6.15 5.82
N LEU A 141 -14.24 -7.13 6.57
CA LEU A 141 -15.53 -7.76 6.33
C LEU A 141 -16.69 -6.79 6.52
N ALA A 142 -16.67 -5.95 7.56
CA ALA A 142 -17.70 -4.95 7.81
C ALA A 142 -17.73 -3.86 6.71
N ILE A 143 -16.55 -3.40 6.28
CA ILE A 143 -16.40 -2.42 5.19
C ILE A 143 -16.95 -2.99 3.89
N LEU A 144 -16.58 -4.23 3.55
CA LEU A 144 -17.03 -4.91 2.35
C LEU A 144 -18.55 -5.14 2.34
N GLN A 145 -19.11 -5.55 3.48
CA GLN A 145 -20.55 -5.70 3.62
C GLN A 145 -21.27 -4.35 3.48
N GLY A 146 -20.71 -3.29 4.04
CA GLY A 146 -21.25 -1.93 3.94
C GLY A 146 -21.13 -1.31 2.54
N SER A 147 -20.11 -1.67 1.75
CA SER A 147 -19.90 -1.12 0.41
C SER A 147 -20.93 -1.61 -0.61
N CYS A 148 -21.38 -2.86 -0.50
CA CYS A 148 -22.27 -3.47 -1.49
C CYS A 148 -23.76 -3.15 -1.28
N LYS A 149 -24.16 -2.52 -0.16
CA LYS A 149 -25.57 -2.21 0.18
C LYS A 149 -26.54 -3.40 0.04
N LEU A 150 -26.04 -4.63 0.21
CA LEU A 150 -26.84 -5.86 0.15
C LEU A 150 -27.14 -6.35 1.57
N SER A 151 -28.31 -6.98 1.74
CA SER A 151 -28.58 -7.73 2.96
C SER A 151 -27.72 -9.01 3.03
N LEU A 152 -27.50 -9.52 4.24
CA LEU A 152 -26.74 -10.77 4.46
C LEU A 152 -27.35 -11.97 3.70
N ARG A 153 -28.68 -11.98 3.53
CA ARG A 153 -29.39 -13.01 2.76
C ARG A 153 -29.13 -12.87 1.26
N GLU A 154 -29.12 -11.64 0.75
CA GLU A 154 -28.81 -11.36 -0.66
C GLU A 154 -27.38 -11.71 -1.00
N TRP A 155 -26.42 -11.40 -0.12
CA TRP A 155 -25.03 -11.85 -0.27
C TRP A 155 -24.95 -13.38 -0.44
N LYS A 156 -25.59 -14.13 0.46
CA LYS A 156 -25.62 -15.59 0.38
C LYS A 156 -26.28 -16.07 -0.91
N ARG A 157 -27.39 -15.46 -1.33
CA ARG A 157 -28.07 -15.79 -2.60
C ARG A 157 -27.14 -15.54 -3.80
N CYS A 158 -26.55 -14.36 -3.90
CA CYS A 158 -25.68 -13.98 -5.02
C CYS A 158 -24.47 -14.92 -5.13
N LEU A 159 -23.89 -15.37 -4.00
CA LEU A 159 -22.79 -16.34 -4.00
C LEU A 159 -23.23 -17.76 -4.42
N LEU A 160 -24.46 -18.15 -4.13
CA LEU A 160 -24.99 -19.47 -4.50
C LEU A 160 -25.44 -19.51 -5.96
N GLU A 161 -26.07 -18.44 -6.43
CA GLU A 161 -26.54 -18.27 -7.81
C GLU A 161 -25.43 -17.80 -8.76
N VAL A 162 -24.29 -17.37 -8.23
CA VAL A 162 -23.18 -16.77 -9.00
C VAL A 162 -23.68 -15.58 -9.83
N ASP A 163 -24.31 -14.62 -9.15
CA ASP A 163 -24.84 -13.40 -9.77
C ASP A 163 -23.69 -12.43 -10.10
N ASP A 164 -23.27 -12.45 -11.36
CA ASP A 164 -22.18 -11.66 -11.94
C ASP A 164 -22.56 -10.19 -12.19
N LYS A 165 -23.84 -9.83 -12.08
CA LYS A 165 -24.32 -8.45 -12.28
C LYS A 165 -24.26 -7.65 -11.00
N THR A 166 -24.55 -8.30 -9.88
CA THR A 166 -24.61 -7.65 -8.57
C THR A 166 -23.23 -7.62 -7.90
N LEU A 167 -22.44 -8.69 -8.07
CA LEU A 167 -21.12 -8.82 -7.45
C LEU A 167 -20.05 -9.05 -8.51
N ASP A 168 -19.18 -8.05 -8.68
CA ASP A 168 -18.10 -8.09 -9.66
C ASP A 168 -16.90 -8.93 -9.17
N ALA A 169 -15.98 -9.20 -10.09
CA ALA A 169 -14.76 -9.96 -9.79
C ALA A 169 -13.90 -9.28 -8.71
N GLY A 170 -13.89 -7.94 -8.65
CA GLY A 170 -13.18 -7.18 -7.62
C GLY A 170 -13.75 -7.43 -6.23
N THR A 171 -15.07 -7.34 -6.08
CA THR A 171 -15.77 -7.60 -4.82
C THR A 171 -15.58 -9.05 -4.36
N MET A 172 -15.66 -10.02 -5.28
CA MET A 172 -15.41 -11.44 -4.99
C MET A 172 -13.98 -11.68 -4.52
N GLN A 173 -12.99 -11.03 -5.15
CA GLN A 173 -11.58 -11.11 -4.74
C GLN A 173 -11.35 -10.48 -3.36
N GLN A 174 -11.97 -9.33 -3.09
CA GLN A 174 -11.91 -8.67 -1.79
C GLN A 174 -12.50 -9.57 -0.70
N LEU A 175 -13.66 -10.19 -0.95
CA LEU A 175 -14.25 -11.15 -0.03
C LEU A 175 -13.30 -12.33 0.21
N ARG A 176 -12.74 -12.90 -0.85
CA ARG A 176 -11.81 -14.03 -0.77
C ARG A 176 -10.55 -13.72 0.04
N THR A 177 -10.07 -12.48 -0.04
CA THR A 177 -8.88 -12.00 0.68
C THR A 177 -9.20 -11.67 2.14
N ALA A 178 -10.40 -11.15 2.41
CA ALA A 178 -10.86 -10.81 3.76
C ALA A 178 -11.37 -12.02 4.56
N LEU A 179 -11.54 -13.20 3.94
CA LEU A 179 -12.02 -14.38 4.64
C LEU A 179 -11.03 -14.85 5.72
N PRO A 180 -11.51 -15.16 6.93
CA PRO A 180 -10.68 -15.77 7.96
C PRO A 180 -10.31 -17.22 7.58
N PRO A 181 -9.31 -17.81 8.28
CA PRO A 181 -8.93 -19.21 8.11
C PRO A 181 -10.12 -20.18 8.17
N ILE A 182 -10.02 -21.28 7.43
CA ILE A 182 -11.10 -22.28 7.32
C ILE A 182 -11.53 -22.87 8.66
N GLU A 183 -10.60 -22.97 9.61
CA GLU A 183 -10.87 -23.43 10.98
C GLU A 183 -11.84 -22.49 11.71
N MET A 184 -11.67 -21.18 11.54
CA MET A 184 -12.54 -20.17 12.14
C MET A 184 -13.91 -20.17 11.45
N LEU A 185 -13.95 -20.34 10.13
CA LEU A 185 -15.20 -20.50 9.38
C LEU A 185 -15.97 -21.75 9.84
N ASN A 186 -15.29 -22.87 10.09
CA ASN A 186 -15.92 -24.08 10.61
C ASN A 186 -16.51 -23.85 12.00
N LYS A 187 -15.79 -23.17 12.90
CA LYS A 187 -16.32 -22.77 14.22
C LYS A 187 -17.55 -21.87 14.11
N LEU A 188 -17.52 -20.89 13.21
CA LEU A 188 -18.66 -20.00 12.96
C LEU A 188 -19.88 -20.76 12.42
N ARG A 189 -19.67 -21.79 11.59
CA ARG A 189 -20.73 -22.65 11.05
C ARG A 189 -21.42 -23.48 12.14
N GLU A 190 -20.72 -23.85 13.20
CA GLU A 190 -21.25 -24.65 14.31
C GLU A 190 -22.04 -23.80 15.34
N LEU A 191 -21.94 -22.48 15.27
CA LEU A 191 -22.67 -21.59 16.17
C LEU A 191 -24.15 -21.48 15.80
N PRO A 192 -25.08 -21.49 16.78
CA PRO A 192 -26.49 -21.31 16.52
C PRO A 192 -26.79 -19.87 16.06
N GLU A 193 -27.65 -19.73 15.04
CA GLU A 193 -28.00 -18.43 14.43
C GLU A 193 -28.52 -17.39 15.45
N LYS A 194 -29.09 -17.84 16.57
CA LYS A 194 -29.52 -16.95 17.67
C LYS A 194 -28.38 -16.07 18.20
N LYS A 195 -27.14 -16.57 18.21
CA LYS A 195 -25.94 -15.83 18.63
C LYS A 195 -25.47 -14.81 17.61
N PHE A 196 -25.98 -14.85 16.37
CA PHE A 196 -25.56 -13.91 15.31
C PHE A 196 -25.99 -12.48 15.61
N SER A 197 -27.08 -12.31 16.37
CA SER A 197 -27.54 -11.00 16.82
C SER A 197 -26.61 -10.34 17.84
N GLU A 198 -25.77 -11.12 18.52
CA GLU A 198 -24.85 -10.67 19.57
C GLU A 198 -23.44 -10.35 19.05
N MET A 199 -23.15 -10.70 17.78
CA MET A 199 -21.84 -10.53 17.14
C MET A 199 -21.68 -9.18 16.43
N PRO A 200 -20.44 -8.66 16.25
CA PRO A 200 -20.14 -7.52 15.39
C PRO A 200 -20.60 -7.73 13.94
N GLU A 201 -20.86 -6.65 13.20
CA GLU A 201 -21.35 -6.73 11.80
C GLU A 201 -20.45 -7.58 10.89
N GLY A 202 -19.12 -7.41 11.00
CA GLY A 202 -18.17 -8.21 10.21
C GLY A 202 -18.19 -9.70 10.55
N GLU A 203 -18.39 -10.06 11.82
CA GLU A 203 -18.47 -11.47 12.22
C GLU A 203 -19.84 -12.07 11.88
N GLN A 204 -20.92 -11.29 11.99
CA GLN A 204 -22.26 -11.68 11.53
C GLN A 204 -22.25 -11.97 10.02
N PHE A 205 -21.52 -11.16 9.25
CA PHE A 205 -21.31 -11.39 7.83
C PHE A 205 -20.54 -12.68 7.56
N ALA A 206 -19.39 -12.88 8.21
CA ALA A 206 -18.62 -14.12 8.09
C ALA A 206 -19.42 -15.36 8.49
N ALA A 207 -20.18 -15.31 9.59
CA ALA A 207 -20.99 -16.42 10.07
C ALA A 207 -22.11 -16.80 9.09
N THR A 208 -22.77 -15.80 8.49
CA THR A 208 -23.79 -16.04 7.47
C THR A 208 -23.19 -16.75 6.26
N LEU A 209 -22.02 -16.30 5.79
CA LEU A 209 -21.34 -16.89 4.65
C LEU A 209 -20.73 -18.26 4.98
N ALA A 210 -20.29 -18.50 6.21
CA ALA A 210 -19.73 -19.78 6.66
C ALA A 210 -20.72 -20.95 6.56
N SER A 211 -22.03 -20.67 6.48
CA SER A 211 -23.05 -21.67 6.17
C SER A 211 -22.94 -22.25 4.75
N ILE A 212 -22.23 -21.58 3.84
CA ILE A 212 -21.96 -22.04 2.47
C ILE A 212 -20.83 -23.07 2.52
N LYS A 213 -21.10 -24.28 2.02
CA LYS A 213 -20.10 -25.35 1.92
C LYS A 213 -18.95 -24.94 0.99
N ALA A 214 -17.72 -25.23 1.43
CA ALA A 214 -16.49 -24.99 0.67
C ALA A 214 -16.37 -23.55 0.16
N LEU A 215 -16.78 -22.57 0.97
CA LEU A 215 -16.81 -21.14 0.60
C LEU A 215 -15.50 -20.64 -0.05
N PRO A 216 -14.28 -20.92 0.47
CA PRO A 216 -13.05 -20.44 -0.16
C PRO A 216 -12.88 -20.96 -1.60
N ALA A 217 -13.05 -22.26 -1.81
CA ALA A 217 -12.92 -22.88 -3.13
C ALA A 217 -14.00 -22.39 -4.11
N ARG A 218 -15.22 -22.15 -3.62
CA ARG A 218 -16.30 -21.55 -4.42
C ARG A 218 -15.92 -20.15 -4.88
N LEU A 219 -15.41 -19.30 -3.97
CA LEU A 219 -14.98 -17.95 -4.33
C LEU A 219 -13.80 -17.98 -5.32
N ASP A 220 -12.82 -18.86 -5.12
CA ASP A 220 -11.71 -19.03 -6.07
C ASP A 220 -12.23 -19.39 -7.48
N SER A 221 -13.25 -20.26 -7.55
CA SER A 221 -13.90 -20.65 -8.81
C SER A 221 -14.69 -19.50 -9.45
N ILE A 222 -15.44 -18.74 -8.65
CA ILE A 222 -16.23 -17.59 -9.13
C ILE A 222 -15.30 -16.50 -9.66
N VAL A 223 -14.27 -16.14 -8.90
CA VAL A 223 -13.26 -15.16 -9.34
C VAL A 223 -12.63 -15.59 -10.65
N PHE A 224 -12.22 -16.86 -10.76
CA PHE A 224 -11.65 -17.40 -11.99
C PHE A 224 -12.62 -17.27 -13.17
N MET A 225 -13.89 -17.68 -12.98
CA MET A 225 -14.93 -17.59 -14.01
C MET A 225 -15.12 -16.15 -14.51
N LEU A 226 -15.21 -15.19 -13.59
CA LEU A 226 -15.43 -13.78 -13.93
C LEU A 226 -14.21 -13.15 -14.63
N ARG A 227 -12.99 -13.57 -14.29
CA ARG A 227 -11.73 -13.06 -14.87
C ARG A 227 -11.25 -13.83 -16.11
N PHE A 228 -11.92 -14.93 -16.46
CA PHE A 228 -11.44 -15.83 -17.50
C PHE A 228 -11.31 -15.15 -18.87
N ASN A 229 -12.35 -14.42 -19.28
CA ASN A 229 -12.35 -13.73 -20.57
C ASN A 229 -11.31 -12.61 -20.63
N GLU A 230 -11.14 -11.85 -19.55
CA GLU A 230 -10.09 -10.83 -19.45
C GLU A 230 -8.71 -11.47 -19.63
N THR A 231 -8.42 -12.52 -18.86
CA THR A 231 -7.15 -13.26 -18.93
C THR A 231 -6.90 -13.81 -20.34
N LEU A 232 -7.92 -14.37 -21.00
CA LEU A 232 -7.79 -14.84 -22.37
C LEU A 232 -7.52 -13.71 -23.36
N ASN A 233 -8.19 -12.58 -23.21
CA ASN A 233 -8.03 -11.44 -24.11
C ASN A 233 -6.66 -10.77 -23.94
N ASP A 234 -6.08 -10.83 -22.74
CA ASP A 234 -4.74 -10.33 -22.47
C ASP A 234 -3.65 -11.25 -23.05
N LEU A 235 -3.87 -12.57 -23.02
CA LEU A 235 -2.88 -13.57 -23.49
C LEU A 235 -2.89 -13.76 -25.02
N LYS A 236 -4.06 -13.73 -25.66
CA LYS A 236 -4.22 -14.03 -27.09
C LYS A 236 -3.33 -13.18 -28.01
N PRO A 237 -3.24 -11.84 -27.86
CA PRO A 237 -2.44 -11.01 -28.76
C PRO A 237 -0.96 -11.36 -28.72
N GLY A 238 -0.42 -11.65 -27.52
CA GLY A 238 0.99 -12.03 -27.37
C GLY A 238 1.30 -13.36 -28.06
N ILE A 239 0.42 -14.34 -27.94
CA ILE A 239 0.57 -15.63 -28.62
C ILE A 239 0.45 -15.47 -30.13
N SER A 240 -0.56 -14.73 -30.61
CA SER A 240 -0.76 -14.48 -32.05
C SER A 240 0.46 -13.78 -32.65
N ALA A 241 0.97 -12.73 -32.00
CA ALA A 241 2.14 -11.99 -32.48
C ALA A 241 3.39 -12.87 -32.59
N VAL A 242 3.61 -13.80 -31.65
CA VAL A 242 4.74 -14.74 -31.73
C VAL A 242 4.55 -15.74 -32.88
N ILE A 243 3.33 -16.29 -33.02
CA ILE A 243 3.02 -17.23 -34.12
C ILE A 243 3.21 -16.54 -35.48
N GLU A 244 2.65 -15.34 -35.64
CA GLU A 244 2.75 -14.53 -36.85
C GLU A 244 4.21 -14.17 -37.16
N ALA A 245 4.97 -13.68 -36.18
CA ALA A 245 6.39 -13.36 -36.38
C ALA A 245 7.22 -14.58 -36.79
N CYS A 246 6.99 -15.74 -36.15
CA CYS A 246 7.65 -16.99 -36.53
C CYS A 246 7.26 -17.43 -37.95
N ASP A 247 5.99 -17.29 -38.31
CA ASP A 247 5.51 -17.67 -39.64
C ASP A 247 6.06 -16.75 -40.72
N GLU A 248 6.03 -15.43 -40.50
CA GLU A 248 6.60 -14.42 -41.41
C GLU A 248 8.08 -14.65 -41.65
N ILE A 249 8.88 -14.88 -40.59
CA ILE A 249 10.31 -15.16 -40.73
C ILE A 249 10.53 -16.45 -41.54
N ARG A 250 9.72 -17.49 -41.30
CA ARG A 250 9.84 -18.80 -41.95
C ARG A 250 9.41 -18.78 -43.42
N THR A 251 8.39 -18.00 -43.77
CA THR A 251 7.80 -17.98 -45.12
C THR A 251 8.31 -16.81 -45.97
N SER A 252 9.01 -15.83 -45.39
CA SER A 252 9.55 -14.68 -46.12
C SER A 252 10.62 -15.07 -47.14
N ALA A 253 10.23 -15.05 -48.42
CA ALA A 253 11.14 -15.24 -49.53
C ALA A 253 12.24 -14.17 -49.57
N GLY A 254 11.91 -12.92 -49.23
CA GLY A 254 12.88 -11.83 -49.16
C GLY A 254 13.94 -12.07 -48.09
N PHE A 255 13.55 -12.53 -46.91
CA PHE A 255 14.48 -12.88 -45.84
C PHE A 255 15.37 -14.07 -46.24
N ALA A 256 14.81 -15.09 -46.88
CA ALA A 256 15.58 -16.21 -47.40
C ALA A 256 16.63 -15.79 -48.44
N ILE A 257 16.30 -14.86 -49.35
CA ILE A 257 17.25 -14.29 -50.32
C ILE A 257 18.34 -13.49 -49.60
N PHE A 258 17.98 -12.69 -48.60
CA PHE A 258 18.94 -11.94 -47.80
C PHE A 258 19.96 -12.86 -47.10
N LEU A 259 19.51 -13.95 -46.48
CA LEU A 259 20.42 -14.92 -45.85
C LEU A 259 21.38 -15.56 -46.86
N GLN A 260 20.89 -15.89 -48.06
CA GLN A 260 21.73 -16.42 -49.14
C GLN A 260 22.79 -15.40 -49.59
N MET A 261 22.43 -14.13 -49.70
CA MET A 261 23.37 -13.06 -50.03
C MET A 261 24.43 -12.88 -48.95
N VAL A 262 24.03 -12.88 -47.67
CA VAL A 262 24.97 -12.80 -46.54
C VAL A 262 25.94 -14.00 -46.56
N LEU A 263 25.44 -15.21 -46.83
CA LEU A 263 26.27 -16.40 -46.94
C LEU A 263 27.27 -16.29 -48.10
N LEU A 264 26.81 -15.86 -49.27
CA LEU A 264 27.64 -15.67 -50.47
C LEU A 264 28.77 -14.66 -50.21
N VAL A 265 28.42 -13.48 -49.71
CA VAL A 265 29.40 -12.42 -49.42
C VAL A 265 30.37 -12.86 -48.32
N GLY A 266 29.88 -13.49 -47.25
CA GLY A 266 30.70 -14.00 -46.16
C GLY A 266 31.72 -15.05 -46.64
N ASN A 267 31.29 -15.99 -47.48
CA ASN A 267 32.19 -16.99 -48.08
C ASN A 267 33.24 -16.32 -48.99
N TYR A 268 32.81 -15.43 -49.90
CA TYR A 268 33.71 -14.73 -50.81
C TYR A 268 34.78 -13.92 -50.08
N MET A 269 34.38 -13.17 -49.04
CA MET A 269 35.33 -12.42 -48.20
C MET A 269 36.27 -13.35 -47.43
N GLY A 270 35.74 -14.49 -46.94
CA GLY A 270 36.50 -15.49 -46.22
C GLY A 270 37.65 -16.09 -47.03
N HIS A 271 37.47 -16.30 -48.34
CA HIS A 271 38.51 -16.82 -49.24
C HIS A 271 39.77 -15.96 -49.33
N SER A 272 39.73 -14.71 -48.86
CA SER A 272 40.95 -13.88 -48.71
C SER A 272 41.93 -14.42 -47.66
N SER A 273 41.45 -15.28 -46.74
CA SER A 273 42.27 -15.91 -45.70
C SER A 273 42.63 -17.36 -46.07
N LYS A 274 43.93 -17.69 -45.97
CA LYS A 274 44.47 -19.03 -46.28
C LYS A 274 43.97 -20.15 -45.34
N THR A 275 43.40 -19.81 -44.20
CA THR A 275 42.85 -20.75 -43.21
C THR A 275 41.33 -20.85 -43.25
N TYR A 276 40.66 -20.09 -44.13
CA TYR A 276 39.21 -20.11 -44.23
C TYR A 276 38.71 -21.43 -44.81
N LYS A 277 37.54 -21.86 -44.32
CA LYS A 277 36.80 -23.03 -44.82
C LYS A 277 35.41 -22.56 -45.22
N ASP A 278 34.92 -23.09 -46.33
CA ASP A 278 33.59 -22.77 -46.85
C ASP A 278 32.50 -23.01 -45.79
N ALA A 279 31.67 -21.99 -45.56
CA ALA A 279 30.51 -22.08 -44.70
C ALA A 279 29.27 -22.46 -45.53
N PHE A 280 28.47 -23.39 -45.01
CA PHE A 280 27.19 -23.80 -45.59
C PHE A 280 25.99 -23.15 -44.90
N GLY A 281 26.22 -22.45 -43.79
CA GLY A 281 25.22 -21.77 -42.99
C GLY A 281 25.87 -21.04 -41.82
N PHE A 282 25.11 -20.18 -41.16
CA PHE A 282 25.58 -19.39 -40.03
C PHE A 282 24.46 -19.19 -39.00
N GLU A 283 24.83 -18.93 -37.75
CA GLU A 283 23.85 -18.60 -36.71
C GLU A 283 23.26 -17.20 -36.93
N MET A 284 21.94 -17.05 -36.73
CA MET A 284 21.22 -15.78 -36.92
C MET A 284 21.82 -14.60 -36.12
N THR A 285 22.49 -14.88 -35.00
CA THR A 285 23.23 -13.88 -34.20
C THR A 285 24.25 -13.10 -35.04
N ILE A 286 24.82 -13.70 -36.09
CA ILE A 286 25.78 -13.05 -36.99
C ILE A 286 25.15 -11.87 -37.74
N LEU A 287 23.84 -11.90 -38.02
CA LEU A 287 23.15 -10.79 -38.70
C LEU A 287 23.27 -9.47 -37.94
N THR A 288 23.34 -9.51 -36.60
CA THR A 288 23.55 -8.32 -35.76
C THR A 288 24.96 -7.72 -35.90
N LYS A 289 25.92 -8.52 -36.38
CA LYS A 289 27.32 -8.14 -36.56
C LYS A 289 27.66 -7.70 -37.99
N VAL A 290 26.80 -7.96 -38.97
CA VAL A 290 27.02 -7.60 -40.39
C VAL A 290 27.23 -6.09 -40.55
N ARG A 291 26.63 -5.26 -39.68
CA ARG A 291 26.83 -3.81 -39.66
C ARG A 291 28.27 -3.38 -39.37
N MET A 292 29.08 -4.24 -38.73
CA MET A 292 30.47 -3.93 -38.38
C MET A 292 31.46 -4.13 -39.53
N CYS A 293 31.04 -4.73 -40.65
CA CYS A 293 31.91 -4.90 -41.82
C CYS A 293 31.89 -3.71 -42.79
N CYS A 294 31.00 -2.72 -42.59
CA CYS A 294 30.83 -1.57 -43.48
C CYS A 294 31.42 -0.24 -42.97
N PHE A 295 32.34 -0.24 -42.00
CA PHE A 295 33.08 0.97 -41.61
C PHE A 295 34.55 0.88 -42.01
N CYS A 296 34.82 1.22 -43.26
CA CYS A 296 36.04 1.90 -43.67
C CYS A 296 35.62 3.03 -44.62
N ASP A 297 35.30 4.19 -44.03
CA ASP A 297 35.62 5.53 -44.54
C ASP A 297 35.65 6.48 -43.34
#